data_AF-A0A2S7QT53-F1
#
_entry.id   AF-A0A2S7QT53-F1
#
_cell.length_a   1.000
_cell.length_b   1.000
_cell.length_c   1.000
_cell.angle_alpha   90.00
_cell.angle_beta   90.00
_cell.angle_gamma   90.00
#
_symmetry.space_group_name_H-M   'P 1'
#
loop_
_entity.id
_entity.type
_entity.pdbx_description
1 polymer ?
#
loop_
_entity_poly.entity_id
_entity_poly.type
_entity_poly.pdbx_seq_one_letter_code
_entity_poly.pdbx_strand_id
1 'polypeptide(L)'
;MSNSKDYELWCGLADERLTENPDDYINGRLLYVKPDTTIGRKDHKFEIIAKLGYGGSSVVWLARKKNASVGGWCAIKILAAGKSSVEGELAAVERIKSCGVEVVGCERKSDAWTEERNDRKYLCLKMGLSGPSVKECLRRKLTPELRLSLAIQATDIMSKLHKKKEFLYDFSSSNLLVKLKPKVNDQLMMQIIKENTESEDVDITVDRKGTSLLKHPNFPRTLYAPITLRDIVDDSLPLQLIDFNDVTPS
;
A
#
# COMPACT_ATOMS: atom_id res chain seq x y z
N MET A 1 -28.69 -16.58 1.33
CA MET A 1 -28.54 -17.63 0.31
C MET A 1 -27.20 -17.42 -0.36
N SER A 2 -26.27 -18.37 -0.16
CA SER A 2 -24.92 -18.32 -0.71
C SER A 2 -24.99 -18.53 -2.22
N ASN A 3 -24.74 -17.48 -3.02
CA ASN A 3 -24.44 -17.65 -4.43
C ASN A 3 -23.14 -18.47 -4.52
N SER A 4 -23.28 -19.77 -4.79
CA SER A 4 -22.18 -20.64 -5.17
C SER A 4 -21.43 -19.96 -6.32
N LYS A 5 -20.16 -19.62 -6.13
CA LYS A 5 -19.32 -19.14 -7.24
C LYS A 5 -19.23 -20.27 -8.28
N ASP A 6 -19.44 -19.92 -9.54
CA ASP A 6 -19.32 -20.87 -10.66
C ASP A 6 -17.85 -21.12 -11.06
N TYR A 7 -16.92 -20.49 -10.33
CA TYR A 7 -15.49 -20.54 -10.60
C TYR A 7 -14.64 -20.54 -9.33
N GLU A 8 -13.41 -21.02 -9.47
CA GLU A 8 -12.34 -20.94 -8.49
C GLU A 8 -11.11 -20.33 -9.17
N LEU A 9 -10.52 -19.31 -8.53
CA LEU A 9 -9.30 -18.65 -8.97
C LEU A 9 -8.16 -19.11 -8.09
N TRP A 10 -7.05 -19.51 -8.70
CA TRP A 10 -5.85 -19.94 -7.99
C TRP A 10 -4.67 -19.04 -8.32
N CYS A 11 -3.89 -18.73 -7.29
CA CYS A 11 -2.64 -18.00 -7.38
C CYS A 11 -1.83 -18.37 -6.13
N GLY A 12 -0.65 -18.98 -6.30
CA GLY A 12 0.22 -19.39 -5.19
C GLY A 12 0.55 -18.23 -4.25
N LEU A 13 0.86 -17.04 -4.78
CA LEU A 13 1.08 -15.84 -3.98
C LEU A 13 -0.14 -15.50 -3.09
N ALA A 14 -1.36 -15.71 -3.57
CA ALA A 14 -2.57 -15.39 -2.80
C ALA A 14 -2.79 -16.44 -1.69
N ASP A 15 -2.56 -17.71 -2.01
CA ASP A 15 -2.65 -18.83 -1.05
C ASP A 15 -1.61 -18.69 0.08
N GLU A 16 -0.40 -18.28 -0.26
CA GLU A 16 0.68 -18.00 0.70
C GLU A 16 0.50 -16.68 1.46
N ARG A 17 -0.57 -15.92 1.15
CA ARG A 17 -0.85 -14.60 1.73
C ARG A 17 0.30 -13.61 1.51
N LEU A 18 0.86 -13.65 0.31
CA LEU A 18 1.86 -12.71 -0.20
C LEU A 18 1.21 -11.66 -1.13
N THR A 19 -0.03 -11.86 -1.56
CA THR A 19 -0.83 -10.87 -2.30
C THR A 19 -2.31 -10.89 -1.86
N GLU A 20 -3.11 -9.93 -2.34
CA GLU A 20 -4.57 -9.92 -2.14
C GLU A 20 -5.27 -11.09 -2.86
N ASN A 21 -6.52 -11.34 -2.48
CA ASN A 21 -7.33 -12.35 -3.15
C ASN A 21 -7.75 -11.86 -4.56
N PRO A 22 -7.52 -12.65 -5.64
CA PRO A 22 -7.91 -12.27 -7.00
C PRO A 22 -9.41 -11.98 -7.17
N ASP A 23 -10.27 -12.58 -6.34
CA ASP A 23 -11.72 -12.32 -6.32
C ASP A 23 -12.07 -10.85 -6.09
N ASP A 24 -11.24 -10.14 -5.33
CA ASP A 24 -11.45 -8.73 -5.01
C ASP A 24 -11.32 -7.82 -6.24
N TYR A 25 -10.64 -8.29 -7.31
CA TYR A 25 -10.61 -7.58 -8.59
C TYR A 25 -11.83 -7.89 -9.45
N ILE A 26 -12.26 -9.16 -9.48
CA ILE A 26 -13.41 -9.57 -10.30
C ILE A 26 -14.70 -8.94 -9.77
N ASN A 27 -14.88 -8.91 -8.44
CA ASN A 27 -16.05 -8.29 -7.82
C ASN A 27 -16.02 -6.74 -7.84
N GLY A 28 -14.95 -6.15 -8.38
CA GLY A 28 -14.74 -4.70 -8.47
C GLY A 28 -14.50 -4.02 -7.13
N ARG A 29 -14.06 -4.73 -6.10
CA ARG A 29 -13.67 -4.12 -4.82
C ARG A 29 -12.33 -3.42 -4.97
N LEU A 30 -11.34 -4.05 -5.62
CA LEU A 30 -10.02 -3.49 -5.87
C LEU A 30 -9.85 -3.11 -7.34
N LEU A 31 -9.09 -2.06 -7.57
CA LEU A 31 -8.70 -1.63 -8.92
C LEU A 31 -7.48 -2.42 -9.36
N TYR A 32 -7.60 -3.18 -10.44
CA TYR A 32 -6.45 -3.85 -11.04
C TYR A 32 -5.52 -2.84 -11.70
N VAL A 33 -4.25 -2.88 -11.30
CA VAL A 33 -3.16 -2.06 -11.82
C VAL A 33 -1.96 -2.98 -11.99
N LYS A 34 -1.15 -2.72 -13.02
CA LYS A 34 0.09 -3.47 -13.27
C LYS A 34 1.29 -2.53 -13.40
N PRO A 35 2.51 -3.00 -13.12
CA PRO A 35 3.73 -2.28 -13.47
C PRO A 35 3.74 -1.77 -14.92
N ASP A 36 4.47 -0.68 -15.15
CA ASP A 36 4.62 0.04 -16.42
C ASP A 36 3.33 0.71 -16.94
N THR A 37 2.25 0.70 -16.16
CA THR A 37 1.06 1.49 -16.47
C THR A 37 1.14 2.87 -15.86
N THR A 38 0.41 3.82 -16.45
CA THR A 38 0.30 5.19 -15.94
C THR A 38 -1.10 5.46 -15.41
N ILE A 39 -1.22 5.94 -14.17
CA ILE A 39 -2.47 6.40 -13.56
C ILE A 39 -2.39 7.88 -13.17
N GLY A 40 -3.50 8.51 -12.81
CA GLY A 40 -3.53 9.90 -12.37
C GLY A 40 -4.22 10.87 -13.33
N ARG A 41 -4.23 12.15 -12.97
CA ARG A 41 -4.86 13.23 -13.77
C ARG A 41 -3.92 13.68 -14.90
N LYS A 42 -4.44 14.42 -15.89
CA LYS A 42 -3.70 14.81 -17.10
C LYS A 42 -2.37 15.53 -16.81
N ASP A 43 -2.35 16.31 -15.74
CA ASP A 43 -1.23 17.09 -15.21
C ASP A 43 -0.42 16.39 -14.10
N HIS A 44 -0.95 15.29 -13.58
CA HIS A 44 -0.40 14.53 -12.44
C HIS A 44 -0.45 13.03 -12.75
N LYS A 45 0.39 12.61 -13.70
CA LYS A 45 0.55 11.21 -14.11
C LYS A 45 1.69 10.54 -13.36
N PHE A 46 1.44 9.32 -12.92
CA PHE A 46 2.40 8.49 -12.21
C PHE A 46 2.54 7.16 -12.93
N GLU A 47 3.77 6.77 -13.20
CA GLU A 47 4.13 5.43 -13.67
C GLU A 47 4.19 4.50 -12.49
N ILE A 48 3.48 3.37 -12.58
CA ILE A 48 3.45 2.33 -11.55
C ILE A 48 4.63 1.41 -11.78
N ILE A 49 5.43 1.19 -10.74
CA ILE A 49 6.73 0.54 -10.86
C ILE A 49 6.72 -0.83 -10.18
N ALA A 50 6.28 -0.89 -8.93
CA ALA A 50 6.25 -2.13 -8.15
C ALA A 50 5.20 -2.05 -7.06
N LYS A 51 4.77 -3.18 -6.52
CA LYS A 51 3.85 -3.21 -5.38
C LYS A 51 4.64 -3.04 -4.08
N LEU A 52 4.14 -2.22 -3.15
CA LEU A 52 4.75 -2.01 -1.83
C LEU A 52 3.98 -2.70 -0.70
N GLY A 53 2.70 -3.00 -0.92
CA GLY A 53 1.89 -3.65 0.10
C GLY A 53 0.43 -3.71 -0.28
N TYR A 54 -0.34 -4.41 0.53
CA TYR A 54 -1.79 -4.49 0.43
C TYR A 54 -2.37 -4.69 1.83
N GLY A 55 -3.63 -4.27 1.99
CA GLY A 55 -4.38 -4.42 3.21
C GLY A 55 -5.85 -4.72 2.91
N GLY A 56 -6.67 -4.83 3.94
CA GLY A 56 -8.08 -5.17 3.78
C GLY A 56 -8.89 -4.17 2.95
N SER A 57 -8.42 -2.95 2.77
CA SER A 57 -9.17 -1.88 2.07
C SER A 57 -8.36 -1.14 1.02
N SER A 58 -7.12 -1.56 0.72
CA SER A 58 -6.27 -0.85 -0.23
C SER A 58 -5.10 -1.68 -0.76
N VAL A 59 -4.54 -1.25 -1.88
CA VAL A 59 -3.25 -1.72 -2.41
C VAL A 59 -2.33 -0.51 -2.54
N VAL A 60 -1.07 -0.66 -2.17
CA VAL A 60 -0.06 0.39 -2.20
C VAL A 60 1.00 0.05 -3.24
N TRP A 61 1.27 1.01 -4.12
CA TRP A 61 2.22 0.87 -5.23
C TRP A 61 3.35 1.88 -5.10
N LEU A 62 4.58 1.44 -5.39
CA LEU A 62 5.68 2.31 -5.71
C LEU A 62 5.41 2.91 -7.08
N ALA A 63 5.51 4.23 -7.16
CA ALA A 63 5.32 4.94 -8.41
C ALA A 63 6.37 6.03 -8.57
N ARG A 64 6.50 6.49 -9.82
CA ARG A 64 7.34 7.63 -10.17
C ARG A 64 6.51 8.65 -10.92
N LYS A 65 6.68 9.93 -10.59
CA LYS A 65 6.04 11.01 -11.38
C LYS A 65 6.55 10.96 -12.82
N LYS A 66 5.64 10.90 -13.79
CA LYS A 66 5.98 10.86 -15.21
C LYS A 66 6.74 12.13 -15.62
N ASN A 67 7.76 11.98 -16.45
CA ASN A 67 8.66 13.05 -16.92
C ASN A 67 9.50 13.73 -15.83
N ALA A 68 9.65 13.12 -14.64
CA ALA A 68 10.65 13.57 -13.67
C ALA A 68 12.05 13.17 -14.15
N SER A 69 12.97 14.14 -14.23
CA SER A 69 14.33 13.94 -14.73
C SER A 69 15.22 13.11 -13.79
N VAL A 70 15.05 13.24 -12.47
CA VAL A 70 15.71 12.44 -11.41
C VAL A 70 14.79 12.41 -10.18
N GLY A 71 14.73 11.28 -9.47
CA GLY A 71 13.89 11.13 -8.29
C GLY A 71 12.37 11.14 -8.61
N GLY A 72 11.57 11.63 -7.67
CA GLY A 72 10.10 11.67 -7.80
C GLY A 72 9.41 10.35 -7.44
N TRP A 73 10.08 9.49 -6.68
CA TRP A 73 9.50 8.29 -6.08
C TRP A 73 8.43 8.66 -5.06
N CYS A 74 7.30 7.98 -5.13
CA CYS A 74 6.21 8.11 -4.18
C CYS A 74 5.50 6.78 -4.00
N ALA A 75 4.72 6.69 -2.92
CA ALA A 75 3.74 5.63 -2.77
C ALA A 75 2.38 6.11 -3.28
N ILE A 76 1.66 5.28 -4.03
CA ILE A 76 0.26 5.50 -4.38
C ILE A 76 -0.58 4.45 -3.66
N LYS A 77 -1.39 4.89 -2.69
CA LYS A 77 -2.40 4.04 -2.03
C LYS A 77 -3.69 4.14 -2.84
N ILE A 78 -4.17 3.00 -3.33
CA ILE A 78 -5.44 2.89 -4.05
C ILE A 78 -6.43 2.19 -3.13
N LEU A 79 -7.44 2.92 -2.69
CA LEU A 79 -8.49 2.39 -1.82
C LEU A 79 -9.47 1.53 -2.61
N ALA A 80 -10.07 0.57 -1.92
CA ALA A 80 -11.18 -0.22 -2.43
C ALA A 80 -12.36 0.69 -2.83
N ALA A 81 -13.17 0.23 -3.77
CA ALA A 81 -14.29 0.98 -4.31
C ALA A 81 -15.22 1.48 -3.19
N GLY A 82 -15.57 2.77 -3.23
CA GLY A 82 -16.49 3.40 -2.27
C GLY A 82 -15.94 3.54 -0.85
N LYS A 83 -14.64 3.37 -0.63
CA LYS A 83 -14.00 3.61 0.68
C LYS A 83 -13.41 5.01 0.78
N SER A 84 -13.62 5.60 1.96
CA SER A 84 -13.07 6.88 2.41
C SER A 84 -13.43 8.08 1.52
N SER A 85 -13.05 9.27 1.99
CA SER A 85 -13.11 10.52 1.23
C SER A 85 -11.75 11.21 1.32
N VAL A 86 -11.46 12.08 0.35
CA VAL A 86 -10.21 12.87 0.38
C VAL A 86 -10.12 13.69 1.66
N GLU A 87 -11.24 14.29 2.06
CA GLU A 87 -11.36 15.10 3.27
C GLU A 87 -11.12 14.28 4.54
N GLY A 88 -11.63 13.05 4.61
CA GLY A 88 -11.41 12.15 5.74
C GLY A 88 -9.94 11.75 5.90
N GLU A 89 -9.28 11.40 4.80
CA GLU A 89 -7.86 11.04 4.80
C GLU A 89 -6.96 12.21 5.21
N LEU A 90 -7.25 13.41 4.69
CA LEU A 90 -6.51 14.62 5.05
C LEU A 90 -6.72 14.99 6.51
N ALA A 91 -7.96 14.95 7.01
CA ALA A 91 -8.27 15.24 8.40
C ALA A 91 -7.57 14.26 9.35
N ALA A 92 -7.52 12.97 8.98
CA ALA A 92 -6.81 11.97 9.76
C ALA A 92 -5.30 12.24 9.81
N VAL A 93 -4.69 12.61 8.69
CA VAL A 93 -3.26 12.99 8.62
C VAL A 93 -2.98 14.20 9.50
N GLU A 94 -3.78 15.26 9.38
CA GLU A 94 -3.62 16.49 10.16
C GLU A 94 -3.78 16.25 11.66
N ARG A 95 -4.79 15.46 12.05
CA ARG A 95 -5.04 15.12 13.46
C ARG A 95 -3.87 14.40 14.10
N ILE A 96 -3.32 13.38 13.44
CA ILE A 96 -2.16 12.65 13.97
C ILE A 96 -0.89 13.53 13.97
N LYS A 97 -0.66 14.33 12.93
CA LYS A 97 0.45 15.29 12.91
C LYS A 97 0.37 16.30 14.06
N SER A 98 -0.83 16.73 14.45
CA SER A 98 -1.03 17.64 15.58
C SER A 98 -0.57 17.05 16.94
N CYS A 99 -0.38 15.73 17.01
CA CYS A 99 0.19 15.03 18.15
C CYS A 99 1.72 15.04 18.18
N GLY A 100 2.39 15.61 17.17
CA GLY A 100 3.84 15.55 17.03
C GLY A 100 4.34 14.17 16.59
N VAL A 101 3.47 13.41 15.92
CA VAL A 101 3.78 12.10 15.33
C VAL A 101 4.00 12.28 13.84
N GLU A 102 5.06 11.67 13.31
CA GLU A 102 5.28 11.62 11.87
C GLU A 102 4.38 10.59 11.22
N VAL A 103 3.79 10.97 10.08
CA VAL A 103 2.84 10.14 9.35
C VAL A 103 3.20 10.05 7.88
N VAL A 104 2.93 8.89 7.30
CA VAL A 104 2.97 8.64 5.86
C VAL A 104 1.52 8.61 5.40
N GLY A 105 1.08 9.68 4.75
CA GLY A 105 -0.30 9.82 4.27
C GLY A 105 -0.41 10.86 3.15
N CYS A 106 -1.63 11.06 2.65
CA CYS A 106 -1.91 12.13 1.70
C CYS A 106 -1.92 13.47 2.45
N GLU A 107 -1.09 14.42 2.05
CA GLU A 107 -0.97 15.69 2.78
C GLU A 107 -1.74 16.83 2.14
N ARG A 108 -2.14 16.68 0.87
CA ARG A 108 -2.78 17.75 0.11
C ARG A 108 -3.87 17.18 -0.76
N LYS A 109 -4.97 17.93 -0.89
CA LYS A 109 -6.07 17.57 -1.80
C LYS A 109 -5.63 17.40 -3.26
N SER A 110 -4.60 18.14 -3.69
CA SER A 110 -4.00 18.02 -5.03
C SER A 110 -3.22 16.73 -5.26
N ASP A 111 -2.84 16.02 -4.18
CA ASP A 111 -2.18 14.72 -4.25
C ASP A 111 -3.20 13.55 -4.25
N ALA A 112 -4.50 13.84 -4.25
CA ALA A 112 -5.57 12.86 -4.31
C ALA A 112 -6.38 12.96 -5.62
N TRP A 113 -6.82 11.82 -6.15
CA TRP A 113 -7.72 11.76 -7.32
C TRP A 113 -8.56 10.48 -7.30
N THR A 114 -9.58 10.43 -8.15
CA THR A 114 -10.43 9.25 -8.31
C THR A 114 -10.15 8.62 -9.68
N GLU A 115 -9.82 7.33 -9.70
CA GLU A 115 -9.91 6.51 -10.91
C GLU A 115 -11.31 5.92 -10.99
N GLU A 116 -11.92 6.00 -12.17
CA GLU A 116 -13.21 5.36 -12.44
C GLU A 116 -13.04 4.24 -13.46
N ARG A 117 -13.55 3.05 -13.13
CA ARG A 117 -13.55 1.87 -14.00
C ARG A 117 -14.82 1.07 -13.76
N ASN A 118 -15.58 0.79 -14.82
CA ASN A 118 -16.84 0.04 -14.77
C ASN A 118 -17.80 0.56 -13.69
N ASP A 119 -18.08 1.87 -13.73
CA ASP A 119 -18.99 2.57 -12.81
C ASP A 119 -18.57 2.53 -11.32
N ARG A 120 -17.33 2.14 -11.04
CA ARG A 120 -16.75 2.13 -9.69
C ARG A 120 -15.66 3.17 -9.55
N LYS A 121 -15.64 3.81 -8.39
CA LYS A 121 -14.73 4.91 -8.04
C LYS A 121 -13.73 4.43 -6.99
N TYR A 122 -12.45 4.59 -7.31
CA TYR A 122 -11.32 4.22 -6.46
C TYR A 122 -10.54 5.46 -6.09
N LEU A 123 -10.52 5.81 -4.80
CA LEU A 123 -9.74 6.92 -4.31
C LEU A 123 -8.25 6.55 -4.32
N CYS A 124 -7.47 7.32 -5.07
CA CYS A 124 -6.03 7.19 -5.19
C CYS A 124 -5.36 8.34 -4.43
N LEU A 125 -4.39 8.01 -3.60
CA LEU A 125 -3.68 8.93 -2.73
C LEU A 125 -2.18 8.85 -3.00
N LYS A 126 -1.58 9.95 -3.46
CA LYS A 126 -0.13 10.08 -3.47
C LYS A 126 0.36 10.38 -2.05
N MET A 127 1.33 9.60 -1.62
CA MET A 127 1.93 9.63 -0.29
C MET A 127 3.46 9.74 -0.41
N GLY A 128 4.10 10.19 0.67
CA GLY A 128 5.54 10.04 0.82
C GLY A 128 5.95 8.57 0.74
N LEU A 129 7.15 8.30 0.23
CA LEU A 129 7.70 6.95 0.26
C LEU A 129 8.34 6.69 1.62
N SER A 130 8.11 5.51 2.18
CA SER A 130 8.73 5.04 3.42
C SER A 130 9.25 3.61 3.21
N GLY A 131 10.03 3.13 4.17
CA GLY A 131 10.58 1.79 4.16
C GLY A 131 9.57 0.72 4.58
N PRO A 132 10.03 -0.52 4.80
CA PRO A 132 9.20 -1.61 5.24
C PRO A 132 8.55 -1.37 6.62
N SER A 133 7.51 -2.12 6.91
CA SER A 133 6.89 -2.11 8.24
C SER A 133 7.79 -2.74 9.31
N VAL A 134 7.57 -2.39 10.59
CA VAL A 134 8.24 -3.04 11.71
C VAL A 134 8.00 -4.56 11.68
N LYS A 135 6.77 -5.00 11.36
CA LYS A 135 6.43 -6.42 11.18
C LYS A 135 7.37 -7.10 10.19
N GLU A 136 7.65 -6.44 9.07
CA GLU A 136 8.54 -6.96 8.05
C GLU A 136 10.02 -6.90 8.47
N CYS A 137 10.46 -5.84 9.15
CA CYS A 137 11.81 -5.76 9.73
C CYS A 137 12.09 -6.91 10.72
N LEU A 138 11.07 -7.29 11.50
CA LEU A 138 11.16 -8.37 12.49
C LEU A 138 11.23 -9.78 11.89
N ARG A 139 10.98 -9.95 10.58
CA ARG A 139 11.20 -11.25 9.90
C ARG A 139 12.67 -11.64 9.85
N ARG A 140 13.59 -10.68 10.02
CA ARG A 140 15.04 -10.94 10.17
C ARG A 140 15.46 -10.82 11.63
N LYS A 141 16.61 -11.42 11.95
CA LYS A 141 17.22 -11.30 13.27
C LYS A 141 17.82 -9.89 13.45
N LEU A 142 17.01 -8.98 13.98
CA LEU A 142 17.49 -7.70 14.49
C LEU A 142 18.29 -7.89 15.78
N THR A 143 19.27 -7.02 16.04
CA THR A 143 20.00 -7.01 17.31
C THR A 143 19.06 -6.61 18.46
N PRO A 144 19.36 -7.01 19.71
CA PRO A 144 18.57 -6.59 20.87
C PRO A 144 18.42 -5.07 20.99
N GLU A 145 19.46 -4.32 20.66
CA GLU A 145 19.50 -2.85 20.73
C GLU A 145 18.52 -2.22 19.74
N LEU A 146 18.49 -2.70 18.49
CA LEU A 146 17.53 -2.24 17.48
C LEU A 146 16.09 -2.59 17.87
N ARG A 147 15.86 -3.79 18.42
CA ARG A 147 14.53 -4.18 18.91
C ARG A 147 14.05 -3.28 20.05
N LEU A 148 14.93 -2.98 20.99
CA LEU A 148 14.64 -2.06 22.09
C LEU A 148 14.36 -0.65 21.57
N SER A 149 15.16 -0.16 20.62
CA SER A 149 14.93 1.13 19.96
C SER A 149 13.54 1.22 19.31
N LEU A 150 13.15 0.20 18.53
CA LEU A 150 11.82 0.14 17.91
C LEU A 150 10.69 0.15 18.96
N ALA A 151 10.84 -0.58 20.07
CA ALA A 151 9.85 -0.60 21.15
C ALA A 151 9.73 0.75 21.88
N ILE A 152 10.86 1.43 22.12
CA ILE A 152 10.89 2.77 22.71
C ILE A 152 10.17 3.76 21.79
N GLN A 153 10.51 3.77 20.49
CA GLN A 153 9.89 4.66 19.51
C GLN A 153 8.39 4.41 19.36
N ALA A 154 7.95 3.15 19.30
CA ALA A 154 6.53 2.82 19.25
C ALA A 154 5.78 3.31 20.50
N THR A 155 6.40 3.19 21.67
CA THR A 155 5.83 3.66 22.95
C THR A 155 5.80 5.19 23.02
N ASP A 156 6.80 5.88 22.48
CA ASP A 156 6.81 7.35 22.35
C ASP A 156 5.69 7.83 21.42
N ILE A 157 5.49 7.18 20.27
CA ILE A 157 4.36 7.47 19.37
C ILE A 157 3.04 7.31 20.11
N MET A 158 2.83 6.18 20.81
CA MET A 158 1.61 5.95 21.60
C MET A 158 1.42 7.01 22.69
N SER A 159 2.49 7.39 23.40
CA SER A 159 2.45 8.42 24.44
C SER A 159 2.02 9.78 23.88
N LYS A 160 2.57 10.17 22.72
CA LYS A 160 2.22 11.42 22.03
C LYS A 160 0.75 11.48 21.63
N LEU A 161 0.21 10.39 21.10
CA LEU A 161 -1.21 10.28 20.73
C LEU A 161 -2.11 10.41 21.96
N HIS A 162 -1.85 9.62 23.00
CA HIS A 162 -2.66 9.63 24.22
C HIS A 162 -2.60 10.97 24.98
N LYS A 163 -1.47 11.69 24.93
CA LYS A 163 -1.36 13.06 25.49
C LYS A 163 -2.35 14.04 24.83
N LYS A 164 -2.74 13.79 23.59
CA LYS A 164 -3.74 14.57 22.85
C LYS A 164 -5.12 13.91 22.83
N LYS A 165 -5.31 12.80 23.56
CA LYS A 165 -6.53 11.99 23.60
C LYS A 165 -6.91 11.36 22.25
N GLU A 166 -5.91 11.16 21.39
CA GLU A 166 -6.07 10.42 20.14
C GLU A 166 -5.82 8.94 20.36
N PHE A 167 -6.70 8.10 19.83
CA PHE A 167 -6.61 6.64 19.92
C PHE A 167 -6.56 6.03 18.53
N LEU A 168 -5.60 5.13 18.32
CA LEU A 168 -5.50 4.35 17.10
C LEU A 168 -6.09 2.97 17.35
N TYR A 169 -7.15 2.64 16.60
CA TYR A 169 -7.80 1.34 16.71
C TYR A 169 -6.91 0.19 16.22
N ASP A 170 -6.04 0.45 15.25
CA ASP A 170 -5.10 -0.52 14.70
C ASP A 170 -3.65 -0.07 14.91
N PHE A 171 -3.24 0.05 16.17
CA PHE A 171 -1.83 0.25 16.50
C PHE A 171 -1.08 -1.08 16.46
N SER A 172 -0.59 -1.46 15.28
CA SER A 172 0.15 -2.70 15.06
C SER A 172 1.51 -2.46 14.41
N SER A 173 2.40 -3.45 14.47
CA SER A 173 3.72 -3.41 13.82
C SER A 173 3.63 -3.33 12.29
N SER A 174 2.46 -3.55 11.69
CA SER A 174 2.23 -3.36 10.25
C SER A 174 2.03 -1.90 9.88
N ASN A 175 1.52 -1.08 10.82
CA ASN A 175 1.18 0.33 10.64
C ASN A 175 2.29 1.28 11.12
N LEU A 176 3.43 0.72 11.54
CA LEU A 176 4.66 1.45 11.85
C LEU A 176 5.67 1.15 10.75
N LEU A 177 6.03 2.17 9.96
CA LEU A 177 7.00 2.09 8.88
C LEU A 177 8.34 2.66 9.34
N VAL A 178 9.44 2.06 8.91
CA VAL A 178 10.77 2.64 9.13
C VAL A 178 11.09 3.61 7.99
N LYS A 179 11.76 4.72 8.30
CA LYS A 179 12.17 5.67 7.26
C LYS A 179 13.23 5.12 6.33
N LEU A 180 13.18 5.60 5.09
CA LEU A 180 14.28 5.47 4.13
C LEU A 180 15.43 6.41 4.50
N LYS A 181 16.64 6.08 4.03
CA LYS A 181 17.79 6.99 4.08
C LYS A 181 17.44 8.30 3.35
N PRO A 182 17.89 9.48 3.83
CA PRO A 182 17.57 10.77 3.22
C PRO A 182 17.95 10.90 1.74
N LYS A 183 18.94 10.12 1.29
CA LYS A 183 19.40 10.06 -0.10
C LYS A 183 19.36 8.63 -0.59
N VAL A 184 18.32 8.29 -1.35
CA VAL A 184 18.25 7.02 -2.07
C VAL A 184 18.67 7.28 -3.52
N ASN A 185 19.68 6.55 -3.99
CA ASN A 185 20.11 6.62 -5.39
C ASN A 185 19.11 5.88 -6.28
N ASP A 186 18.65 6.52 -7.37
CA ASP A 186 17.76 5.93 -8.37
C ASP A 186 18.30 4.59 -8.91
N GLN A 187 19.61 4.45 -9.09
CA GLN A 187 20.21 3.20 -9.57
C GLN A 187 20.03 2.06 -8.57
N LEU A 188 20.23 2.34 -7.27
CA LEU A 188 20.03 1.35 -6.21
C LEU A 188 18.55 1.00 -6.06
N MET A 189 17.65 1.99 -6.15
CA MET A 189 16.20 1.76 -6.14
C MET A 189 15.78 0.80 -7.27
N MET A 190 16.24 1.06 -8.50
CA MET A 190 15.95 0.20 -9.65
C MET A 190 16.54 -1.20 -9.52
N GLN A 191 17.73 -1.32 -8.92
CA GLN A 191 18.32 -2.62 -8.62
C GLN A 191 17.46 -3.41 -7.63
N ILE A 192 17.05 -2.79 -6.52
CA ILE A 192 16.16 -3.42 -5.52
C ILE A 192 14.87 -3.89 -6.17
N ILE A 193 14.23 -3.03 -6.98
CA ILE A 193 13.01 -3.38 -7.71
C ILE A 193 13.25 -4.61 -8.57
N LYS A 194 14.31 -4.63 -9.38
CA LYS A 194 14.61 -5.74 -10.28
C LYS A 194 14.86 -7.05 -9.52
N GLU A 195 15.54 -7.00 -8.38
CA GLU A 195 15.92 -8.18 -7.59
C GLU A 195 14.77 -8.74 -6.74
N ASN A 196 13.80 -7.90 -6.36
CA ASN A 196 12.73 -8.28 -5.43
C ASN A 196 11.34 -8.37 -6.10
N THR A 197 11.20 -8.02 -7.38
CA THR A 197 9.91 -8.12 -8.07
C THR A 197 9.59 -9.59 -8.31
N GLU A 198 8.52 -10.05 -7.68
CA GLU A 198 7.97 -11.37 -7.82
C GLU A 198 6.51 -11.25 -8.27
N SER A 199 6.11 -12.09 -9.22
CA SER A 199 4.78 -12.08 -9.81
C SER A 199 4.37 -13.47 -10.23
N GLU A 200 3.08 -13.76 -10.15
CA GLU A 200 2.51 -15.04 -10.54
C GLU A 200 1.23 -14.83 -11.33
N ASP A 201 1.03 -15.63 -12.36
CA ASP A 201 -0.20 -15.61 -13.15
C ASP A 201 -1.36 -16.21 -12.35
N VAL A 202 -2.57 -15.68 -12.56
CA VAL A 202 -3.78 -16.18 -11.91
C VAL A 202 -4.41 -17.23 -12.82
N ASP A 203 -4.46 -18.46 -12.32
CA ASP A 203 -5.08 -19.58 -12.99
C ASP A 203 -6.57 -19.69 -12.65
N ILE A 204 -7.35 -20.20 -13.60
CA ILE A 204 -8.77 -20.51 -13.41
C ILE A 204 -8.89 -22.02 -13.30
N THR A 205 -9.10 -22.51 -12.09
CA THR A 205 -9.07 -23.96 -11.80
C THR A 205 -10.37 -24.66 -12.18
N VAL A 206 -11.50 -23.95 -12.12
CA VAL A 206 -12.80 -24.49 -12.56
C VAL A 206 -13.63 -23.36 -13.13
N ASP A 207 -14.15 -23.54 -14.35
CA ASP A 207 -15.25 -22.75 -14.89
C ASP A 207 -16.29 -23.75 -15.37
N ARG A 208 -17.25 -24.08 -14.50
CA ARG A 208 -18.23 -25.15 -14.76
C ARG A 208 -19.19 -24.83 -15.92
N LYS A 209 -19.14 -23.60 -16.44
CA LYS A 209 -20.01 -23.09 -17.50
C LYS A 209 -19.26 -22.80 -18.81
N GLY A 210 -17.95 -23.02 -18.88
CA GLY A 210 -17.13 -22.69 -20.06
C GLY A 210 -17.10 -21.18 -20.39
N THR A 211 -17.52 -20.32 -19.44
CA THR A 211 -17.37 -18.86 -19.53
C THR A 211 -15.95 -18.43 -19.16
N SER A 212 -15.07 -18.37 -20.15
CA SER A 212 -13.68 -17.90 -20.00
C SER A 212 -13.58 -16.55 -19.27
N LEU A 213 -13.27 -16.57 -17.97
CA LEU A 213 -12.99 -15.36 -17.15
C LEU A 213 -11.79 -14.56 -17.66
N LEU A 214 -10.92 -15.16 -18.50
CA LEU A 214 -9.84 -14.47 -19.21
C LEU A 214 -10.34 -13.31 -20.10
N LYS A 215 -11.63 -13.32 -20.47
CA LYS A 215 -12.28 -12.25 -21.25
C LYS A 215 -12.88 -11.16 -20.36
N HIS A 216 -12.93 -11.36 -19.04
CA HIS A 216 -13.42 -10.34 -18.13
C HIS A 216 -12.43 -9.16 -18.12
N PRO A 217 -12.90 -7.92 -18.34
CA PRO A 217 -12.01 -6.76 -18.49
C PRO A 217 -11.18 -6.46 -17.24
N ASN A 218 -11.62 -6.94 -16.07
CA ASN A 218 -10.95 -6.74 -14.79
C ASN A 218 -10.22 -7.99 -14.28
N PHE A 219 -10.09 -9.04 -15.10
CA PHE A 219 -9.39 -10.24 -14.68
C PHE A 219 -7.90 -9.92 -14.44
N PRO A 220 -7.41 -10.07 -13.20
CA PRO A 220 -5.99 -9.87 -12.93
C PRO A 220 -5.25 -11.07 -13.54
N ARG A 221 -4.64 -10.88 -14.71
CA ARG A 221 -3.86 -11.96 -15.35
C ARG A 221 -2.66 -12.38 -14.50
N THR A 222 -2.09 -11.41 -13.79
CA THR A 222 -0.89 -11.57 -13.00
C THR A 222 -1.07 -10.78 -11.70
N LEU A 223 -0.74 -11.39 -10.57
CA LEU A 223 -0.61 -10.71 -9.29
C LEU A 223 0.86 -10.53 -8.94
N TYR A 224 1.13 -9.53 -8.11
CA TYR A 224 2.48 -9.11 -7.75
C TYR A 224 2.63 -9.21 -6.24
N ALA A 225 3.75 -9.77 -5.79
CA ALA A 225 4.14 -9.70 -4.39
C ALA A 225 4.69 -8.30 -4.06
N PRO A 226 4.51 -7.80 -2.83
CA PRO A 226 5.18 -6.58 -2.37
C PRO A 226 6.70 -6.72 -2.42
N ILE A 227 7.38 -5.73 -3.02
CA ILE A 227 8.83 -5.59 -2.90
C ILE A 227 9.18 -5.05 -1.51
N THR A 228 10.40 -5.35 -1.05
CA THR A 228 10.96 -4.77 0.17
C THR A 228 11.95 -3.67 -0.15
N LEU A 229 11.84 -2.54 0.55
CA LEU A 229 12.82 -1.44 0.47
C LEU A 229 13.84 -1.49 1.62
N ARG A 230 14.09 -2.68 2.17
CA ARG A 230 14.89 -2.85 3.38
C ARG A 230 16.34 -2.37 3.22
N ASP A 231 16.94 -2.50 2.06
CA ASP A 231 18.37 -2.19 1.87
C ASP A 231 18.68 -0.68 1.82
N ILE A 232 17.63 0.15 1.86
CA ILE A 232 17.72 1.62 1.80
C ILE A 232 17.04 2.29 3.00
N VAL A 233 16.82 1.56 4.10
CA VAL A 233 16.29 2.12 5.36
C VAL A 233 17.37 2.84 6.14
N ASP A 234 16.98 3.84 6.92
CA ASP A 234 17.88 4.52 7.83
C ASP A 234 18.39 3.56 8.92
N ASP A 235 19.68 3.63 9.25
CA ASP A 235 20.33 2.68 10.17
C ASP A 235 19.76 2.77 11.60
N SER A 236 19.17 3.93 11.97
CA SER A 236 18.48 4.13 13.26
C SER A 236 17.04 3.61 13.28
N LEU A 237 16.52 3.17 12.12
CA LEU A 237 15.14 2.75 11.89
C LEU A 237 14.09 3.69 12.52
N PRO A 238 14.11 5.00 12.20
CA PRO A 238 13.16 5.93 12.77
C PRO A 238 11.75 5.62 12.27
N LEU A 239 10.79 5.61 13.19
CA LEU A 239 9.41 5.20 12.90
C LEU A 239 8.53 6.34 12.39
N GLN A 240 7.64 5.99 11.46
CA GLN A 240 6.52 6.80 11.00
C GLN A 240 5.24 5.96 11.03
N LEU A 241 4.10 6.60 11.25
CA LEU A 241 2.80 5.93 11.27
C LEU A 241 2.15 5.94 9.88
N ILE A 242 1.46 4.86 9.51
CA ILE A 242 0.58 4.77 8.34
C ILE A 242 -0.80 4.22 8.75
N ASP A 243 -1.80 4.38 7.88
CA ASP A 243 -3.11 3.71 7.97
C ASP A 243 -3.85 3.91 9.30
N PHE A 244 -3.94 5.15 9.73
CA PHE A 244 -4.62 5.60 10.94
C PHE A 244 -6.11 5.88 10.63
N ASN A 245 -6.87 4.81 10.44
CA ASN A 245 -8.30 4.91 10.17
C ASN A 245 -9.06 5.58 11.33
N ASP A 246 -9.91 6.56 10.99
CA ASP A 246 -11.08 6.88 11.80
C ASP A 246 -12.16 5.83 11.52
N VAL A 247 -12.53 5.08 12.55
CA VAL A 247 -13.91 4.63 12.60
C VAL A 247 -14.71 5.86 13.02
N THR A 248 -15.20 6.65 12.06
CA THR A 248 -16.39 7.45 12.36
C THR A 248 -17.46 6.46 12.80
N PRO A 249 -18.08 6.63 13.98
CA PRO A 249 -19.23 5.82 14.34
C PRO A 249 -20.28 6.02 13.24
N SER A 250 -20.67 4.92 12.61
CA SER A 250 -21.84 4.83 11.74
C SER A 250 -23.11 5.23 12.48
#